data_AF-A0A1H9XD46-F1
#
_entry.id   AF-A0A1H9XD46-F1
#
_cell.length_a   1.000
_cell.length_b   1.000
_cell.length_c   1.000
_cell.angle_alpha   90.00
_cell.angle_beta   90.00
_cell.angle_gamma   90.00
#
_symmetry.space_group_name_H-M   'P 1'
#
loop_
_entity.id
_entity.type
_entity.pdbx_description
1 polymer ?
#
loop_
_entity_poly.entity_id
_entity_poly.type
_entity_poly.pdbx_seq_one_letter_code
_entity_poly.pdbx_strand_id
1 'polypeptide(L)'
;MSSLWNARVVEIGGGTVVLRLTAIHPDAGEPARSAAFAVRLLADGLERAAGAAERASALDARADAGTAGEVVAQVAVTDRRNLPFSERAAKERIHAVLRERGLDPADAAAWDAAFQAEWRALWQDPSRAPQATLTVEVREAGLLEGLAGGDNWESAAYG
;
A
#
# COMPACT_ATOMS: atom_id res chain seq x y z
N MET A 1 -9.64 8.34 -8.16
CA MET A 1 -8.34 7.67 -8.32
C MET A 1 -8.46 6.26 -7.75
N SER A 2 -7.84 5.27 -8.37
CA SER A 2 -7.85 3.90 -7.83
C SER A 2 -6.91 3.81 -6.64
N SER A 3 -7.33 3.13 -5.57
CA SER A 3 -6.47 2.84 -4.43
C SER A 3 -5.31 1.92 -4.85
N LEU A 4 -4.10 2.20 -4.37
CA LEU A 4 -2.88 1.44 -4.69
C LEU A 4 -2.44 0.57 -3.51
N TRP A 5 -2.64 1.08 -2.30
CA TRP A 5 -2.16 0.46 -1.07
C TRP A 5 -3.31 0.24 -0.09
N ASN A 6 -3.29 -0.88 0.60
CA ASN A 6 -3.92 -1.01 1.91
C ASN A 6 -2.84 -0.77 2.97
N ALA A 7 -3.04 0.25 3.79
CA ALA A 7 -2.19 0.58 4.92
C ALA A 7 -2.85 0.12 6.22
N ARG A 8 -2.08 -0.52 7.10
CA ARG A 8 -2.53 -0.93 8.42
C ARG A 8 -1.57 -0.48 9.51
N VAL A 9 -2.06 0.15 10.57
CA VAL A 9 -1.25 0.52 11.73
C VAL A 9 -0.88 -0.73 12.51
N VAL A 10 0.42 -1.02 12.56
CA VAL A 10 1.02 -2.10 13.36
C VAL A 10 1.32 -1.58 14.76
N GLU A 11 1.91 -0.39 14.84
CA GLU A 11 2.32 0.27 16.07
C GLU A 11 2.25 1.79 15.90
N ILE A 12 1.94 2.51 16.97
CA ILE A 12 1.85 3.97 16.98
C ILE A 12 2.20 4.51 18.38
N GLY A 13 3.04 5.54 18.43
CA GLY A 13 3.43 6.18 19.69
C GLY A 13 4.66 7.08 19.53
N GLY A 14 4.79 8.07 20.42
CA GLY A 14 6.01 8.91 20.49
C GLY A 14 6.33 9.69 19.21
N GLY A 15 5.33 10.00 18.37
CA GLY A 15 5.55 10.63 17.06
C GLY A 15 6.00 9.65 15.97
N THR A 16 5.97 8.35 16.23
CA THR A 16 6.24 7.31 15.24
C THR A 16 4.98 6.51 14.95
N VAL A 17 4.80 6.14 13.69
CA VAL A 17 3.79 5.18 13.25
C VAL A 17 4.43 4.14 12.34
N VAL A 18 4.16 2.87 12.64
CA VAL A 18 4.60 1.71 11.86
C VAL A 18 3.39 1.17 11.11
N LEU A 19 3.48 1.19 9.78
CA LEU A 19 2.44 0.74 8.88
C LEU A 19 2.88 -0.53 8.16
N ARG A 20 1.98 -1.51 8.04
CA ARG A 20 2.09 -2.56 7.04
C ARG A 20 1.40 -2.08 5.78
N LEU A 21 2.14 -1.96 4.69
CA LEU A 21 1.61 -1.65 3.38
C LEU A 21 1.46 -2.94 2.57
N THR A 22 0.28 -3.15 2.01
CA THR A 22 -0.01 -4.25 1.08
C THR A 22 -0.52 -3.63 -0.22
N ALA A 23 0.09 -3.97 -1.35
CA ALA A 23 -0.39 -3.51 -2.65
C ALA A 23 -1.75 -4.16 -2.94
N ILE A 24 -2.71 -3.35 -3.40
CA ILE A 24 -4.04 -3.79 -3.85
C ILE A 24 -4.23 -3.57 -5.36
N HIS A 25 -3.21 -3.02 -6.03
CA HIS A 25 -3.18 -2.82 -7.47
C HIS A 25 -1.77 -3.09 -8.04
N PRO A 26 -1.62 -3.64 -9.25
CA PRO A 26 -0.31 -3.84 -9.91
C PRO A 26 0.49 -2.55 -10.04
N ASP A 27 -0.18 -1.42 -10.24
CA ASP A 27 0.46 -0.11 -10.41
C ASP A 27 1.00 0.50 -9.11
N ALA A 28 0.78 -0.15 -7.96
CA ALA A 28 1.30 0.34 -6.68
C ALA A 28 2.84 0.49 -6.71
N GLY A 29 3.53 -0.39 -7.44
CA GLY A 29 4.98 -0.33 -7.58
C GLY A 29 5.71 -0.62 -6.27
N GLU A 30 6.82 0.07 -6.03
CA GLU A 30 7.58 -0.01 -4.78
C GLU A 30 7.14 1.13 -3.84
N PRO A 31 6.90 0.88 -2.53
CA PRO A 31 6.59 1.94 -1.60
C PRO A 31 7.70 2.99 -1.56
N ALA A 32 7.34 4.25 -1.80
CA ALA A 32 8.31 5.32 -1.81
C ALA A 32 8.84 5.61 -0.40
N ARG A 33 10.12 5.99 -0.31
CA ARG A 33 10.78 6.41 0.95
C ARG A 33 10.71 7.93 1.16
N SER A 34 9.79 8.61 0.48
CA SER A 34 9.69 10.07 0.49
C SER A 34 8.73 10.55 1.57
N ALA A 35 9.01 11.74 2.11
CA ALA A 35 8.11 12.42 3.03
C ALA A 35 6.73 12.67 2.39
N ALA A 36 6.70 13.08 1.12
CA ALA A 36 5.47 13.31 0.36
C ALA A 36 4.54 12.09 0.33
N PHE A 37 5.10 10.91 0.07
CA PHE A 37 4.35 9.66 0.09
C PHE A 37 3.80 9.33 1.48
N ALA A 38 4.64 9.50 2.51
CA ALA A 38 4.23 9.27 3.90
C ALA A 38 3.11 10.23 4.34
N VAL A 39 3.21 11.52 3.99
CA VAL A 39 2.19 12.53 4.31
C VAL A 39 0.84 12.17 3.70
N ARG A 40 0.80 11.79 2.40
CA ARG A 40 -0.43 11.37 1.73
C ARG A 40 -1.05 10.14 2.36
N LEU A 41 -0.24 9.13 2.67
CA LEU A 41 -0.69 7.92 3.36
C LEU A 41 -1.36 8.25 4.69
N LEU A 42 -0.75 9.15 5.48
CA LEU A 42 -1.29 9.55 6.78
C LEU A 42 -2.54 10.43 6.64
N ALA A 43 -2.59 11.32 5.64
CA ALA A 43 -3.77 12.13 5.36
C ALA A 43 -4.98 11.26 5.02
N ASP A 44 -4.81 10.27 4.13
CA ASP A 44 -5.87 9.30 3.79
C ASP A 44 -6.35 8.52 5.03
N GLY A 45 -5.43 8.16 5.92
CA GLY A 45 -5.77 7.48 7.18
C GLY A 45 -6.58 8.36 8.13
N LEU A 46 -6.15 9.62 8.30
CA LEU A 46 -6.85 10.59 9.13
C LEU A 46 -8.22 10.98 8.56
N GLU A 47 -8.39 10.99 7.24
CA GLU A 47 -9.70 11.25 6.62
C GLU A 47 -10.73 10.19 7.04
N ARG A 48 -10.27 8.95 7.27
CA ARG A 48 -11.11 7.84 7.75
C ARG A 48 -11.29 7.84 9.28
N ALA A 49 -10.43 8.53 10.02
CA ALA A 49 -10.52 8.63 11.47
C ALA A 49 -11.64 9.60 11.89
N ALA A 50 -12.44 9.20 12.87
CA ALA A 50 -13.56 10.00 13.35
C ALA A 50 -13.07 11.35 13.90
N GLY A 51 -13.60 12.44 13.36
CA GLY A 51 -13.31 13.81 13.84
C GLY A 51 -11.95 14.38 13.41
N ALA A 52 -11.25 13.74 12.47
CA ALA A 52 -9.93 14.20 12.01
C ALA A 52 -9.92 14.81 10.60
N ALA A 53 -11.08 15.08 9.99
CA ALA A 53 -11.19 15.57 8.61
C ALA A 53 -10.43 16.90 8.35
N GLU A 54 -10.50 17.88 9.26
CA GLU A 54 -9.74 19.13 9.10
C GLU A 54 -8.23 18.89 9.17
N ARG A 55 -7.79 17.99 10.07
CA ARG A 55 -6.38 17.61 10.20
C ARG A 55 -5.90 16.86 8.96
N ALA A 56 -6.72 15.96 8.42
CA ALA A 56 -6.44 15.24 7.18
C ALA A 56 -6.24 16.21 6.01
N SER A 57 -7.15 17.18 5.84
CA SER A 57 -7.04 18.20 4.79
C SER A 57 -5.81 19.09 4.96
N ALA A 58 -5.50 19.53 6.19
CA ALA A 58 -4.31 20.33 6.48
C ALA A 58 -3.01 19.55 6.23
N LEU A 59 -3.01 18.24 6.49
CA LEU A 59 -1.88 17.36 6.25
C LEU A 59 -1.68 17.10 4.75
N ASP A 60 -2.75 16.82 4.01
CA ASP A 60 -2.69 16.61 2.55
C ASP A 60 -2.19 17.85 1.81
N ALA A 61 -2.57 19.05 2.26
CA ALA A 61 -2.05 20.30 1.72
C ALA A 61 -0.52 20.45 1.86
N ARG A 62 0.12 19.66 2.72
CA ARG A 62 1.58 19.62 2.94
C ARG A 62 2.25 18.40 2.28
N ALA A 63 1.55 17.70 1.40
CA ALA A 63 2.06 16.50 0.73
C ALA A 63 3.11 16.79 -0.36
N ASP A 64 3.29 18.06 -0.76
CA ASP A 64 4.33 18.39 -1.74
C ASP A 64 5.74 18.18 -1.14
N ALA A 65 6.72 17.88 -2.00
CA ALA A 65 8.06 17.54 -1.53
C ALA A 65 8.78 18.69 -0.78
N GLY A 66 8.35 19.94 -0.98
CA GLY A 66 8.93 21.11 -0.31
C GLY A 66 8.46 21.26 1.13
N THR A 67 7.18 20.97 1.40
CA THR A 67 6.57 21.13 2.74
C THR A 67 6.51 19.82 3.52
N ALA A 68 6.50 18.66 2.86
CA ALA A 68 6.40 17.36 3.54
C ALA A 68 7.57 17.09 4.50
N GLY A 69 8.77 17.62 4.22
CA GLY A 69 9.94 17.50 5.10
C GLY A 69 9.83 18.31 6.40
N GLU A 70 8.92 19.28 6.45
CA GLU A 70 8.56 20.03 7.67
C GLU A 70 7.60 19.23 8.56
N VAL A 71 6.96 18.19 8.01
CA VAL A 71 6.03 17.31 8.74
C VAL A 71 6.71 16.01 9.15
N VAL A 72 7.43 15.39 8.21
CA VAL A 72 8.04 14.08 8.40
C VAL A 72 9.53 14.25 8.66
N ALA A 73 9.99 13.75 9.80
CA ALA A 73 11.39 13.71 10.16
C ALA A 73 12.13 12.59 9.41
N GLN A 74 11.53 11.41 9.35
CA GLN A 74 12.15 10.23 8.74
C GLN A 74 11.11 9.27 8.15
N VAL A 75 11.48 8.61 7.05
CA VAL A 75 10.73 7.50 6.45
C VAL A 75 11.67 6.32 6.23
N ALA A 76 11.28 5.13 6.68
CA ALA A 76 12.01 3.89 6.45
C ALA A 76 11.09 2.80 5.88
N VAL A 77 11.59 2.05 4.89
CA VAL A 77 10.89 0.90 4.30
C VAL A 77 11.70 -0.37 4.58
N THR A 78 11.11 -1.27 5.36
CA THR A 78 11.70 -2.55 5.81
C THR A 78 10.79 -3.74 5.46
N ASP A 79 11.21 -4.96 5.80
CA ASP A 79 10.41 -6.20 5.69
C ASP A 79 9.75 -6.41 4.32
N ARG A 80 10.49 -6.08 3.26
CA ARG A 80 10.00 -6.17 1.87
C ARG A 80 9.71 -7.62 1.51
N ARG A 81 8.50 -7.88 1.02
CA ARG A 81 8.05 -9.19 0.52
C ARG A 81 7.40 -9.03 -0.84
N ASN A 82 7.69 -9.95 -1.76
CA ASN A 82 7.17 -9.92 -3.14
C ASN A 82 7.45 -8.59 -3.88
N LEU A 83 8.54 -7.89 -3.50
CA LEU A 83 8.98 -6.61 -4.06
C LEU A 83 10.43 -6.72 -4.62
N PRO A 84 10.75 -6.07 -5.76
CA PRO A 84 9.83 -5.34 -6.63
C PRO A 84 8.83 -6.29 -7.30
N PHE A 85 7.60 -5.82 -7.50
CA PHE A 85 6.58 -6.60 -8.20
C PHE A 85 6.87 -6.60 -9.70
N SER A 86 6.89 -7.79 -10.32
CA SER A 86 6.98 -7.94 -11.76
C SER A 86 5.68 -8.55 -12.27
N GLU A 87 4.84 -7.74 -12.90
CA GLU A 87 3.58 -8.20 -13.49
C GLU A 87 3.85 -9.29 -14.53
N ARG A 88 4.85 -9.11 -15.40
CA ARG A 88 5.25 -10.13 -16.38
C ARG A 88 5.57 -11.47 -15.72
N ALA A 89 6.44 -11.47 -14.71
CA ALA A 89 6.81 -12.70 -14.02
C ALA A 89 5.63 -13.32 -13.25
N ALA A 90 4.73 -12.50 -12.70
CA ALA A 90 3.52 -12.98 -12.04
C ALA A 90 2.57 -13.66 -13.03
N LYS A 91 2.32 -13.07 -14.20
CA LYS A 91 1.51 -13.67 -15.27
C LYS A 91 2.12 -14.96 -15.80
N GLU A 92 3.44 -14.99 -16.00
CA GLU A 92 4.17 -16.21 -16.41
C GLU A 92 4.01 -17.35 -15.40
N ARG A 93 4.09 -17.06 -14.08
CA ARG A 93 3.84 -18.07 -13.04
C ARG A 93 2.41 -18.60 -13.06
N ILE A 94 1.42 -17.73 -13.25
CA ILE A 94 0.02 -18.17 -13.37
C ILE A 94 -0.13 -19.08 -14.59
N HIS A 95 0.39 -18.69 -15.75
CA HIS A 95 0.36 -19.53 -16.94
C HIS A 95 1.02 -20.91 -16.70
N ALA A 96 2.14 -20.97 -15.99
CA ALA A 96 2.77 -22.25 -15.62
C ALA A 96 1.83 -23.12 -14.77
N VAL A 97 1.25 -22.55 -13.71
CA VAL A 97 0.28 -23.25 -12.83
C VAL A 97 -0.93 -23.76 -13.61
N LEU A 98 -1.47 -22.98 -14.56
CA LEU A 98 -2.61 -23.41 -15.37
C LEU A 98 -2.24 -24.60 -16.28
N ARG A 99 -1.06 -24.58 -16.91
CA ARG A 99 -0.57 -25.72 -17.71
C ARG A 99 -0.36 -26.97 -16.87
N GLU A 100 0.21 -26.83 -15.67
CA GLU A 100 0.40 -27.95 -14.73
C GLU A 100 -0.93 -28.58 -14.31
N ARG A 101 -2.01 -27.79 -14.25
CA ARG A 101 -3.38 -28.27 -14.02
C ARG A 101 -4.03 -28.92 -15.25
N GLY A 102 -3.33 -28.98 -16.39
CA GLY A 102 -3.82 -29.58 -17.63
C GLY A 102 -4.76 -28.70 -18.44
N LEU A 103 -4.83 -27.39 -18.17
CA LEU A 103 -5.61 -26.47 -19.00
C LEU A 103 -4.91 -26.25 -20.36
N ASP A 104 -5.68 -26.32 -21.43
CA ASP A 104 -5.21 -26.08 -22.79
C ASP A 104 -5.31 -24.59 -23.14
N PRO A 105 -4.20 -23.91 -23.48
CA PRO A 105 -4.22 -22.53 -23.96
C PRO A 105 -5.04 -22.31 -25.25
N ALA A 106 -5.33 -23.37 -26.02
CA ALA A 106 -6.17 -23.28 -27.21
C ALA A 106 -7.66 -23.09 -26.87
N ASP A 107 -8.11 -23.53 -25.68
CA ASP A 107 -9.42 -23.17 -25.15
C ASP A 107 -9.35 -21.78 -24.52
N ALA A 108 -9.49 -20.76 -25.38
CA ALA A 108 -9.35 -19.37 -24.96
C ALA A 108 -10.33 -18.97 -23.85
N ALA A 109 -11.54 -19.53 -23.84
CA ALA A 109 -12.56 -19.19 -22.85
C ALA A 109 -12.23 -19.79 -21.48
N ALA A 110 -11.90 -21.09 -21.43
CA ALA A 110 -11.50 -21.73 -20.18
C ALA A 110 -10.17 -21.17 -19.64
N TRP A 111 -9.22 -20.89 -20.54
CA TRP A 111 -7.93 -20.33 -20.19
C TRP A 111 -8.04 -18.94 -19.57
N ASP A 112 -8.76 -18.01 -20.22
CA ASP A 112 -8.95 -16.65 -19.68
C ASP A 112 -9.70 -16.69 -18.36
N ALA A 113 -10.79 -17.47 -18.25
CA ALA A 113 -11.53 -17.59 -17.00
C ALA A 113 -10.64 -18.09 -15.84
N ALA A 114 -9.81 -19.11 -16.07
CA ALA A 114 -8.90 -19.64 -15.06
C ALA A 114 -7.77 -18.65 -14.72
N PHE A 115 -7.25 -17.93 -15.72
CA PHE A 115 -6.25 -16.89 -15.52
C PHE A 115 -6.80 -15.74 -14.67
N GLN A 116 -7.99 -15.22 -14.99
CA GLN A 116 -8.61 -14.15 -14.22
C GLN A 116 -8.89 -14.56 -12.77
N ALA A 117 -9.25 -15.82 -12.54
CA ALA A 117 -9.43 -16.36 -11.19
C ALA A 117 -8.11 -16.35 -10.40
N GLU A 118 -7.02 -16.85 -10.96
CA GLU A 118 -5.70 -16.85 -10.32
C GLU A 118 -5.12 -15.44 -10.14
N TRP A 119 -5.32 -14.56 -11.11
CA TRP A 119 -4.91 -13.18 -11.04
C TRP A 119 -5.64 -12.45 -9.90
N ARG A 120 -6.95 -12.62 -9.79
CA ARG A 120 -7.74 -12.08 -8.67
C ARG A 120 -7.30 -12.67 -7.33
N ALA A 121 -7.05 -13.99 -7.27
CA ALA A 121 -6.61 -14.66 -6.05
C ALA A 121 -5.26 -14.14 -5.54
N LEU A 122 -4.34 -13.77 -6.44
CA LEU A 122 -3.06 -13.15 -6.06
C LEU A 122 -3.28 -11.86 -5.27
N TRP A 123 -4.19 -11.00 -5.72
CA TRP A 123 -4.46 -9.70 -5.09
C TRP A 123 -5.35 -9.78 -3.84
N GLN A 124 -6.13 -10.86 -3.71
CA GLN A 124 -6.96 -11.12 -2.54
C GLN A 124 -6.23 -11.82 -1.40
N ASP A 125 -5.06 -12.41 -1.67
CA ASP A 125 -4.21 -13.07 -0.68
C ASP A 125 -3.06 -12.14 -0.29
N PRO A 126 -3.10 -11.51 0.91
CA PRO A 126 -2.04 -10.64 1.36
C PRO A 126 -0.67 -11.32 1.29
N SER A 127 -0.55 -12.61 1.62
CA SER A 127 0.73 -13.33 1.64
C SER A 127 1.40 -13.43 0.26
N ARG A 128 0.62 -13.34 -0.82
CA ARG A 128 1.09 -13.35 -2.21
C ARG A 128 1.29 -11.95 -2.78
N ALA A 129 0.56 -10.96 -2.25
CA ALA A 129 0.67 -9.58 -2.67
C ALA A 129 2.02 -8.94 -2.28
N PRO A 130 2.49 -7.93 -3.02
CA PRO A 130 3.60 -7.06 -2.63
C PRO A 130 3.34 -6.39 -1.28
N GLN A 131 4.31 -6.45 -0.37
CA GLN A 131 4.19 -5.91 0.98
C GLN A 131 5.49 -5.29 1.47
N ALA A 132 5.39 -4.30 2.34
CA ALA A 132 6.50 -3.80 3.13
C ALA A 132 6.02 -3.22 4.47
N THR A 133 6.95 -3.05 5.41
CA THR A 133 6.75 -2.23 6.60
C THR A 133 7.24 -0.81 6.29
N LEU A 134 6.41 0.19 6.50
CA LEU A 134 6.75 1.61 6.43
C LEU A 134 6.77 2.17 7.85
N THR A 135 7.92 2.67 8.30
CA THR A 135 8.03 3.45 9.55
C THR A 135 8.10 4.91 9.20
N VAL A 136 7.22 5.72 9.80
CA VAL A 136 7.18 7.17 9.62
C VAL A 136 7.37 7.83 10.97
N GLU A 137 8.39 8.68 11.07
CA GLU A 137 8.60 9.57 12.21
C GLU A 137 8.12 10.97 11.83
N VAL A 138 7.13 11.49 12.54
CA VAL A 138 6.64 12.86 12.38
C VAL A 138 7.32 13.80 13.36
N ARG A 139 7.48 15.06 12.96
CA ARG A 139 8.08 16.10 13.82
C ARG A 139 7.18 16.51 14.98
N GLU A 140 5.86 16.41 14.79
CA GLU A 140 4.85 16.76 15.79
C GLU A 140 3.96 15.56 16.05
N ALA A 141 4.07 14.97 17.25
CA ALA A 141 3.31 13.75 17.59
C ALA A 141 1.79 13.93 17.53
N GLY A 142 1.30 15.15 17.78
CA GLY A 142 -0.12 15.50 17.70
C GLY A 142 -0.74 15.33 16.30
N LEU A 143 0.09 15.23 15.25
CA LEU A 143 -0.38 14.95 13.90
C LEU A 143 -0.95 13.54 13.73
N LEU A 144 -0.56 12.60 14.60
CA LEU A 144 -1.04 11.23 14.56
C LEU A 144 -2.34 11.04 15.39
N GLU A 145 -2.83 12.09 16.05
CA GLU A 145 -4.07 12.03 16.81
C GLU A 145 -5.26 11.65 15.92
N GLY A 146 -5.97 10.61 16.33
CA GLY A 146 -7.09 10.02 15.58
C GLY A 146 -6.74 8.66 14.97
N LEU A 147 -5.46 8.34 14.81
CA LEU A 147 -5.01 7.00 14.42
C LEU A 147 -4.78 6.13 15.65
N ALA A 148 -5.12 4.85 15.53
CA ALA A 148 -4.93 3.84 16.55
C ALA A 148 -4.32 2.56 15.98
N GLY A 149 -3.69 1.77 16.87
CA GLY A 149 -3.20 0.44 16.51
C GLY A 149 -4.32 -0.45 15.99
N GLY A 150 -4.10 -1.05 14.83
CA GLY A 150 -5.10 -1.89 14.15
C GLY A 150 -5.93 -1.17 13.09
N ASP A 151 -5.90 0.16 13.03
CA ASP A 151 -6.57 0.92 11.97
C ASP A 151 -6.06 0.50 10.60
N ASN A 152 -6.96 0.54 9.62
CA ASN A 152 -6.63 0.24 8.23
C ASN A 152 -7.42 1.13 7.27
N TRP A 153 -6.77 1.48 6.17
CA TRP A 153 -7.38 2.26 5.11
C TRP A 153 -6.76 1.90 3.76
N GLU A 154 -7.52 2.21 2.71
CA GLU A 154 -7.00 2.22 1.36
C GLU A 154 -6.45 3.61 1.04
N SER A 155 -5.36 3.66 0.30
CA SER A 155 -4.69 4.89 -0.08
C SER A 155 -4.32 4.86 -1.56
N ALA A 156 -4.50 6.01 -2.21
CA ALA A 156 -4.02 6.26 -3.57
C ALA A 156 -2.64 6.95 -3.57
N ALA A 157 -1.95 6.97 -2.42
CA ALA A 157 -0.67 7.63 -2.28
C ALA A 157 0.35 7.12 -3.30
N TYR A 158 1.00 8.08 -3.94
CA TYR A 158 2.10 7.90 -4.87
C TYR A 158 3.26 8.80 -4.43
N GLY A 159 4.47 8.42 -4.82
CA GLY A 159 5.70 9.12 -4.46
C GLY A 159 6.71 9.10 -5.59
#